data_AF-A0A420WUH4-F1
#
_entry.id   AF-A0A420WUH4-F1
#
_cell.length_a   1.000
_cell.length_b   1.000
_cell.length_c   1.000
_cell.angle_alpha   90.00
_cell.angle_beta   90.00
_cell.angle_gamma   90.00
#
_symmetry.space_group_name_H-M   'P 1'
#
loop_
_entity.id
_entity.type
_entity.pdbx_description
1 polymer ?
#
loop_
_entity_poly.entity_id
_entity_poly.type
_entity_poly.pdbx_seq_one_letter_code
_entity_poly.pdbx_strand_id
1 'polypeptide(L)'
;MMREMVEVDVCDLEGSALDYAVARAVGHDVTFGQWGPIHYGAIVTQPVDIAPEQTVPFRPSTDWSQGGPLIEECITSAEKYSGEEPWYTWPMPVGIGSCCGRTLLIASMRAIVMSEIGDPVQVPKELMG
;
A
#
# COMPACT_ATOMS: atom_id res chain seq x y z
N MET A 1 -14.34 -13.86 -12.78
CA MET A 1 -13.99 -12.83 -13.79
C MET A 1 -12.56 -12.41 -13.53
N MET A 2 -11.64 -12.53 -14.50
CA MET A 2 -10.30 -11.95 -14.37
C MET A 2 -10.41 -10.44 -14.58
N ARG A 3 -9.80 -9.65 -13.68
CA ARG A 3 -9.78 -8.18 -13.76
C ARG A 3 -8.69 -7.73 -14.73
N GLU A 4 -8.90 -6.61 -15.40
CA GLU A 4 -7.86 -5.98 -16.22
C GLU A 4 -6.78 -5.41 -15.29
N MET A 5 -5.53 -5.80 -15.50
CA MET A 5 -4.38 -5.33 -14.73
C MET A 5 -3.54 -4.36 -15.58
N VAL A 6 -2.93 -3.37 -14.94
CA VAL A 6 -2.04 -2.39 -15.56
C VAL A 6 -0.73 -2.31 -14.79
N GLU A 7 0.37 -2.07 -15.50
CA GLU A 7 1.68 -1.74 -14.92
C GLU A 7 1.71 -0.27 -14.56
N VAL A 8 2.17 0.02 -13.35
CA VAL A 8 2.28 1.36 -12.79
C VAL A 8 3.61 1.46 -12.06
N ASP A 9 4.30 2.57 -12.24
CA ASP A 9 5.51 2.87 -11.47
C ASP A 9 5.12 3.08 -10.00
N VAL A 10 5.92 2.56 -9.08
CA VAL A 10 5.63 2.64 -7.64
C VAL A 10 5.52 4.10 -7.17
N CYS A 11 6.28 5.01 -7.78
CA CYS A 11 6.18 6.44 -7.50
C CYS A 11 4.81 7.06 -7.85
N ASP A 12 4.08 6.44 -8.78
CA ASP A 12 2.79 6.93 -9.26
C ASP A 12 1.61 6.27 -8.52
N LEU A 13 1.87 5.29 -7.66
CA LEU A 13 0.83 4.70 -6.83
C LEU A 13 0.30 5.69 -5.80
N GLU A 14 -1.02 5.83 -5.76
CA GLU A 14 -1.76 6.60 -4.76
C GLU A 14 -3.08 5.91 -4.40
N GLY A 15 -3.66 6.33 -3.27
CA GLY A 15 -4.99 5.92 -2.81
C GLY A 15 -5.19 4.40 -2.85
N SER A 16 -6.31 3.97 -3.43
CA SER A 16 -6.71 2.57 -3.48
C SER A 16 -5.72 1.67 -4.22
N ALA A 17 -5.02 2.18 -5.24
CA ALA A 17 -4.01 1.42 -5.97
C ALA A 17 -2.78 1.15 -5.09
N LEU A 18 -2.36 2.15 -4.31
CA LEU A 18 -1.29 2.01 -3.33
C LEU A 18 -1.67 1.04 -2.22
N ASP A 19 -2.86 1.19 -1.63
CA ASP A 19 -3.34 0.31 -0.56
C ASP A 19 -3.45 -1.16 -1.02
N TYR A 20 -3.89 -1.38 -2.26
CA TYR A 20 -3.91 -2.71 -2.89
C TYR A 20 -2.51 -3.30 -3.04
N ALA A 21 -1.55 -2.50 -3.51
CA ALA A 21 -0.18 -2.96 -3.70
C ALA A 21 0.49 -3.30 -2.35
N VAL A 22 0.26 -2.48 -1.31
CA VAL A 22 0.76 -2.75 0.05
C VAL A 22 0.24 -4.07 0.57
N ALA A 23 -1.05 -4.34 0.41
CA ALA A 23 -1.65 -5.57 0.88
C ALA A 23 -1.05 -6.82 0.27
N ARG A 24 -0.73 -6.75 -1.03
CA ARG A 24 0.00 -7.81 -1.72
C ARG A 24 1.43 -7.95 -1.18
N ALA A 25 2.10 -6.83 -0.89
CA ALA A 25 3.45 -6.82 -0.33
C ALA A 25 3.49 -7.50 1.04
N VAL A 26 2.50 -7.23 1.90
CA VAL A 26 2.44 -7.81 3.27
C VAL A 26 1.73 -9.17 3.34
N GLY A 27 1.44 -9.78 2.19
CA GLY A 27 0.89 -11.15 2.11
C GLY A 27 -0.58 -11.29 2.54
N HIS A 28 -1.38 -10.23 2.43
CA HIS A 28 -2.83 -10.30 2.70
C HIS A 28 -3.63 -10.77 1.48
N ASP A 29 -4.67 -11.58 1.72
CA ASP A 29 -5.62 -11.98 0.68
C ASP A 29 -6.55 -10.82 0.34
N VAL A 30 -6.39 -10.26 -0.86
CA VAL A 30 -7.23 -9.15 -1.31
C VAL A 30 -8.58 -9.67 -1.82
N THR A 31 -9.66 -9.32 -1.13
CA THR A 31 -11.04 -9.58 -1.59
C THR A 31 -11.76 -8.29 -1.97
N PHE A 32 -12.63 -8.37 -2.98
CA PHE A 32 -13.40 -7.23 -3.47
C PHE A 32 -14.90 -7.43 -3.16
N GLY A 33 -15.48 -6.53 -2.36
CA GLY A 33 -16.87 -6.61 -1.89
C GLY A 33 -17.96 -6.18 -2.90
N GLN A 34 -19.22 -6.51 -2.59
CA GLN A 34 -20.39 -6.37 -3.49
C GLN A 34 -20.94 -4.94 -3.71
N TRP A 35 -20.45 -3.92 -3.02
CA TRP A 35 -21.00 -2.55 -3.07
C TRP A 35 -20.14 -1.55 -3.85
N GLY A 36 -19.44 -2.03 -4.88
CA GLY A 36 -18.57 -1.17 -5.69
C GLY A 36 -17.28 -0.75 -4.97
N PRO A 37 -16.48 0.17 -5.54
CA PRO A 37 -15.08 0.43 -5.21
C PRO A 37 -14.81 1.02 -3.81
N ILE A 38 -15.77 1.00 -2.87
CA ILE A 38 -15.71 1.79 -1.63
C ILE A 38 -15.23 0.97 -0.43
N HIS A 39 -14.99 -0.34 -0.59
CA HIS A 39 -14.21 -1.12 0.37
C HIS A 39 -12.77 -1.35 -0.13
N TYR A 40 -12.18 -0.40 -0.88
CA TYR A 40 -10.73 -0.34 -1.06
C TYR A 40 -10.07 0.05 0.24
N GLY A 41 -9.97 -0.94 1.09
CA GLY A 41 -8.71 -1.20 1.70
C GLY A 41 -8.56 -2.70 1.77
N ALA A 42 -7.46 -3.25 1.29
CA ALA A 42 -7.31 -4.69 1.19
C ALA A 42 -7.56 -5.44 2.50
N ILE A 43 -8.64 -6.20 2.53
CA ILE A 43 -9.05 -6.89 3.75
C ILE A 43 -7.90 -7.79 4.22
N VAL A 44 -7.33 -7.45 5.37
CA VAL A 44 -6.38 -8.31 6.08
C VAL A 44 -7.18 -9.46 6.65
N THR A 45 -7.18 -10.60 5.96
CA THR A 45 -7.49 -11.87 6.63
C THR A 45 -6.27 -12.25 7.46
N GLN A 46 -6.23 -11.83 8.74
CA GLN A 46 -5.63 -12.73 9.73
C GLN A 46 -6.42 -14.06 9.67
N PRO A 47 -5.81 -15.22 9.92
CA PRO A 47 -6.42 -16.52 9.65
C PRO A 47 -7.54 -16.79 10.67
N VAL A 48 -8.71 -16.20 10.46
CA VAL A 48 -9.92 -16.44 11.21
C VAL A 48 -11.10 -16.18 10.28
N ASP A 49 -12.03 -17.13 10.22
CA ASP A 49 -13.28 -17.07 9.46
C ASP A 49 -14.18 -15.93 9.96
N ILE A 50 -13.84 -14.69 9.61
CA ILE A 50 -14.60 -13.49 9.95
C ILE A 50 -15.66 -13.28 8.88
N ALA A 51 -16.93 -13.16 9.29
CA ALA A 51 -18.03 -12.94 8.38
C ALA A 51 -17.85 -11.59 7.62
N PRO A 52 -18.32 -11.46 6.36
CA PRO A 52 -18.12 -10.25 5.56
C PRO A 52 -18.56 -8.94 6.24
N GLU A 53 -19.54 -8.99 7.14
CA GLU A 53 -20.00 -7.88 7.97
C GLU A 53 -18.99 -7.35 8.99
N GLN A 54 -17.88 -8.05 9.21
CA GLN A 54 -16.83 -7.71 10.17
C GLN A 54 -15.50 -7.32 9.49
N THR A 55 -15.47 -7.21 8.16
CA THR A 55 -14.27 -6.79 7.43
C THR A 55 -14.03 -5.28 7.59
N VAL A 56 -12.83 -4.89 7.99
CA VAL A 56 -12.41 -3.49 8.10
C VAL A 56 -11.63 -3.08 6.85
N PRO A 57 -11.87 -1.88 6.26
CA PRO A 57 -11.07 -1.40 5.14
C PRO A 57 -9.61 -1.20 5.53
N PHE A 58 -8.69 -1.80 4.78
CA PHE A 58 -7.24 -1.58 4.95
C PHE A 58 -6.66 -0.44 4.08
N ARG A 59 -6.52 0.75 4.65
CA ARG A 59 -6.06 1.97 3.99
C ARG A 59 -4.76 2.48 4.60
N PRO A 60 -3.66 1.71 4.59
CA PRO A 60 -2.44 2.09 5.29
C PRO A 60 -1.79 3.37 4.74
N SER A 61 -2.11 3.79 3.51
CA SER A 61 -1.67 5.08 2.97
C SER A 61 -2.32 6.31 3.63
N THR A 62 -3.44 6.13 4.35
CA THR A 62 -4.21 7.24 4.98
C THR A 62 -4.62 7.00 6.43
N ASP A 63 -4.63 5.75 6.89
CA ASP A 63 -4.97 5.35 8.26
C ASP A 63 -3.71 4.98 9.06
N TRP A 64 -3.34 5.84 10.00
CA TRP A 64 -2.19 5.65 10.88
C TRP A 64 -2.28 4.40 11.74
N SER A 65 -3.47 3.95 12.10
CA SER A 65 -3.62 2.72 12.90
C SER A 65 -3.16 1.47 12.15
N GLN A 66 -3.07 1.56 10.82
CA GLN A 66 -2.67 0.47 9.94
C GLN A 66 -1.28 0.69 9.35
N GLY A 67 -0.98 1.91 8.88
CA GLY A 67 0.33 2.23 8.31
C GLY A 67 1.43 2.40 9.36
N GLY A 68 1.10 2.83 10.58
CA GLY A 68 2.07 3.00 11.68
C GLY A 68 2.83 1.71 12.03
N PRO A 69 2.13 0.59 12.33
CA PRO A 69 2.78 -0.69 12.57
C PRO A 69 3.68 -1.16 11.42
N LEU A 70 3.24 -0.97 10.16
CA LEU A 70 4.04 -1.33 8.98
C LEU A 70 5.31 -0.48 8.86
N ILE A 71 5.26 0.80 9.24
CA ILE A 71 6.44 1.66 9.27
C ILE A 71 7.45 1.16 10.30
N GLU A 72 7.01 0.81 11.51
CA GLU A 72 7.90 0.29 12.55
C GLU A 72 8.57 -1.02 12.15
N GLU A 73 7.86 -1.87 11.40
CA GLU A 73 8.36 -3.17 10.95
C GLU A 73 9.28 -3.07 9.74
N CYS A 74 8.90 -2.27 8.73
CA CYS A 74 9.50 -2.33 7.40
C CYS A 74 10.40 -1.14 7.05
N ILE A 75 10.34 -0.01 7.77
CA ILE A 75 11.07 1.22 7.41
C ILE A 75 12.25 1.44 8.35
N THR A 76 13.45 1.57 7.77
CA THR A 76 14.69 1.82 8.52
C THR A 76 14.88 3.28 8.91
N SER A 77 14.50 4.20 8.03
CA SER A 77 14.61 5.63 8.27
C SER A 77 13.57 6.41 7.46
N ALA A 78 13.21 7.57 7.99
CA ALA A 78 12.34 8.53 7.34
C ALA A 78 12.91 9.94 7.54
N GLU A 79 12.99 10.70 6.45
CA GLU A 79 13.50 12.07 6.45
C GLU A 79 12.51 12.99 5.76
N LYS A 80 12.48 14.25 6.19
CA LYS A 80 11.57 15.26 5.65
C LYS A 80 12.36 16.46 5.13
N TYR A 81 12.15 16.80 3.87
CA TYR A 81 12.78 17.90 3.16
C TYR A 81 11.75 18.98 2.76
N SER A 82 12.19 20.02 2.05
CA SER A 82 11.31 20.99 1.39
C SER A 82 10.89 20.49 0.01
N GLY A 83 9.62 20.64 -0.36
CA GLY A 83 9.11 20.26 -1.68
C GLY A 83 7.65 19.83 -1.63
N GLU A 84 7.12 19.41 -2.78
CA GLU A 84 5.74 18.91 -2.90
C GLU A 84 5.59 17.49 -2.32
N GLU A 85 6.59 16.63 -2.51
CA GLU A 85 6.72 15.32 -1.87
C GLU A 85 7.89 15.31 -0.87
N PRO A 86 7.72 15.91 0.32
CA PRO A 86 8.83 16.18 1.22
C PRO A 86 9.35 14.94 1.96
N TRP A 87 8.56 13.87 2.04
CA TRP A 87 8.93 12.69 2.82
C TRP A 87 9.71 11.70 1.97
N TYR A 88 10.83 11.21 2.50
CA TYR A 88 11.65 10.16 1.91
C TYR A 88 11.82 9.04 2.93
N THR A 89 11.64 7.79 2.50
CA THR A 89 11.68 6.63 3.39
C THR A 89 12.47 5.48 2.78
N TRP A 90 13.28 4.82 3.60
CA TRP A 90 14.13 3.69 3.20
C TRP A 90 13.63 2.39 3.83
N PRO A 91 13.23 1.39 3.02
CA PRO A 91 12.71 0.12 3.54
C PRO A 91 13.84 -0.82 3.97
N MET A 92 13.47 -1.86 4.74
CA MET A 92 14.28 -3.06 4.93
C MET A 92 14.06 -4.04 3.76
N PRO A 93 15.08 -4.83 3.36
CA PRO A 93 16.47 -4.72 3.77
C PRO A 93 17.14 -3.46 3.19
N VAL A 94 18.21 -3.00 3.85
CA VAL A 94 18.98 -1.84 3.37
C VAL A 94 19.53 -2.08 1.95
N GLY A 95 19.45 -1.06 1.09
CA GLY A 95 20.01 -1.09 -0.27
C GLY A 95 18.98 -1.12 -1.41
N ILE A 96 17.68 -1.22 -1.11
CA ILE A 96 16.59 -1.18 -2.11
C ILE A 96 16.42 0.23 -2.73
N GLY A 97 16.86 1.29 -2.04
CA GLY A 97 16.62 2.68 -2.42
C GLY A 97 15.54 3.32 -1.55
N SER A 98 15.23 4.60 -1.78
CA SER A 98 14.17 5.33 -1.08
C SER A 98 13.01 5.65 -1.99
N CYS A 99 11.79 5.66 -1.44
CA CYS A 99 10.63 6.26 -2.10
C CYS A 99 10.26 7.61 -1.46
N CYS A 100 9.64 8.48 -2.24
CA CYS A 100 9.10 9.76 -1.77
C CYS A 100 7.57 9.78 -1.75
N GLY A 101 7.02 10.74 -1.00
CA GLY A 101 5.59 10.96 -0.95
C GLY A 101 5.19 12.27 -0.27
N ARG A 102 3.95 12.70 -0.55
CA ARG A 102 3.34 13.89 0.07
C ARG A 102 3.12 13.73 1.58
N THR A 103 2.95 12.50 2.05
CA THR A 103 2.84 12.15 3.48
C THR A 103 3.83 11.05 3.83
N LEU A 104 4.16 10.93 5.11
CA LEU A 104 5.01 9.84 5.60
C LEU A 104 4.39 8.48 5.27
N LEU A 105 3.08 8.31 5.46
CA LEU A 105 2.36 7.08 5.11
C LEU A 105 2.52 6.74 3.63
N ILE A 106 2.30 7.68 2.71
CA ILE A 106 2.43 7.43 1.27
C ILE A 106 3.86 7.03 0.91
N ALA A 107 4.86 7.78 1.39
CA ALA A 107 6.27 7.47 1.13
C ALA A 107 6.64 6.06 1.62
N SER A 108 6.26 5.74 2.86
CA SER A 108 6.51 4.43 3.47
C SER A 108 5.81 3.30 2.73
N MET A 109 4.54 3.46 2.37
CA MET A 109 3.79 2.44 1.64
C MET A 109 4.41 2.17 0.26
N ARG A 110 4.85 3.21 -0.45
CA ARG A 110 5.59 3.05 -1.72
C ARG A 110 6.91 2.31 -1.50
N ALA A 111 7.66 2.65 -0.47
CA ALA A 111 8.91 1.97 -0.13
C ALA A 111 8.71 0.48 0.18
N ILE A 112 7.65 0.12 0.91
CA ILE A 112 7.29 -1.27 1.22
C ILE A 112 6.92 -2.03 -0.07
N VAL A 113 6.12 -1.44 -0.95
CA VAL A 113 5.79 -2.07 -2.24
C VAL A 113 7.05 -2.31 -3.07
N MET A 114 7.94 -1.33 -3.12
CA MET A 114 9.20 -1.43 -3.86
C MET A 114 10.12 -2.52 -3.28
N SER A 115 10.20 -2.69 -1.95
CA SER A 115 11.07 -3.72 -1.35
C SER A 115 10.54 -5.14 -1.54
N GLU A 116 9.22 -5.33 -1.45
CA GLU A 116 8.61 -6.66 -1.46
C GLU A 116 8.22 -7.14 -2.86
N ILE A 117 7.78 -6.23 -3.75
CA ILE A 117 7.26 -6.58 -5.07
C ILE A 117 8.20 -6.10 -6.19
N GLY A 118 8.80 -4.92 -6.01
CA GLY A 118 9.58 -4.24 -7.03
C GLY A 118 8.78 -3.20 -7.81
N ASP A 119 9.38 -2.72 -8.90
CA ASP A 119 8.89 -1.60 -9.71
C ASP A 119 9.23 -1.86 -11.19
N PRO A 120 8.26 -1.82 -12.11
CA PRO A 120 6.84 -1.47 -11.93
C PRO A 120 6.02 -2.57 -11.24
N VAL A 121 4.79 -2.22 -10.82
CA VAL A 121 3.85 -3.14 -10.16
C VAL A 121 2.51 -3.24 -10.90
N GLN A 122 1.92 -4.44 -10.86
CA GLN A 122 0.62 -4.75 -11.45
C GLN A 122 -0.53 -4.46 -10.47
N VAL A 123 -1.43 -3.55 -10.86
CA VAL A 123 -2.64 -3.21 -10.10
C VAL A 123 -3.90 -3.30 -10.99
N PRO A 124 -5.09 -3.60 -10.42
CA PRO A 124 -6.32 -3.58 -11.20
C PRO A 124 -6.60 -2.18 -11.74
N LYS A 125 -6.93 -2.08 -13.03
CA LYS A 125 -7.17 -0.80 -13.71
C LYS A 125 -8.26 0.04 -13.06
N GLU A 126 -9.26 -0.60 -12.49
CA GLU A 126 -10.35 0.03 -11.75
C GLU A 126 -9.92 0.73 -10.44
N LEU A 127 -8.66 0.58 -10.01
CA LEU A 127 -8.08 1.31 -8.87
C LEU A 127 -7.38 2.60 -9.28
N MET A 128 -7.16 2.81 -10.57
CA MET A 128 -6.39 3.94 -11.12
C MET A 128 -7.24 5.21 -11.28
N GLY A 129 -8.30 5.36 -10.46
CA GLY A 129 -9.33 6.40 -10.58
C GLY A 129 -9.32 7.39 -9.42
#